data_AF-A0A381J661-F1
#
_entry.id   AF-A0A381J661-F1
#
_cell.length_a   1.000
_cell.length_b   1.000
_cell.length_c   1.000
_cell.angle_alpha   90.00
_cell.angle_beta   90.00
_cell.angle_gamma   90.00
#
_symmetry.space_group_name_H-M   'P 1'
#
loop_
_entity.id
_entity.type
_entity.pdbx_description
1 polymer ?
#
loop_
_entity_poly.entity_id
_entity_poly.type
_entity_poly.pdbx_seq_one_letter_code
_entity_poly.pdbx_strand_id
1 'polypeptide(L)'
;MEADLNKLKVIKRRRKSIVRSNTPNFNSVYAKILYLELEKRKPSTDFEISLEELKHILMVPNLAYVYSHLRLRVLDSIMKEFNEVNSPIEFSYEIVRENEKDIVKFKIKYI
;
A
#
# COMPACT_ATOMS: atom_id res chain seq x y z
N MET A 1 -37.80 -6.28 -39.26
CA MET A 1 -36.58 -6.77 -38.59
C MET A 1 -35.70 -5.56 -38.28
N GLU A 2 -35.87 -4.93 -37.13
CA GLU A 2 -34.98 -3.85 -36.65
C GLU A 2 -35.05 -3.85 -35.13
N ALA A 3 -34.46 -4.89 -34.54
CA ALA A 3 -34.39 -5.05 -33.10
C ALA A 3 -32.94 -5.39 -32.74
N ASP A 4 -31.99 -4.46 -32.90
CA ASP A 4 -30.66 -4.62 -32.27
C ASP A 4 -29.77 -3.36 -32.23
N LEU A 5 -30.32 -2.16 -31.97
CA LEU A 5 -29.48 -0.95 -31.81
C LEU A 5 -29.59 -0.23 -30.45
N ASN A 6 -30.42 -0.72 -29.52
CA ASN A 6 -30.60 -0.09 -28.21
C ASN A 6 -29.85 -0.75 -27.04
N LYS A 7 -28.99 -1.75 -27.27
CA LYS A 7 -28.24 -2.45 -26.20
C LYS A 7 -26.92 -1.80 -25.77
N LEU A 8 -26.52 -0.67 -26.35
CA LEU A 8 -25.21 -0.04 -26.07
C LEU A 8 -25.26 1.22 -25.19
N LYS A 9 -26.41 1.54 -24.58
CA LYS A 9 -26.54 2.72 -23.67
C LYS A 9 -26.55 2.37 -22.18
N VAL A 10 -26.09 1.19 -21.80
CA VAL A 10 -25.93 0.80 -20.39
C VAL A 10 -24.49 0.39 -20.18
N ILE A 11 -23.64 1.34 -19.79
CA ILE A 11 -22.45 1.26 -18.92
C ILE A 11 -21.79 2.65 -19.03
N LYS A 12 -22.52 3.73 -18.69
CA LYS A 12 -21.86 4.92 -18.16
C LYS A 12 -21.38 4.53 -16.77
N ARG A 13 -20.15 4.01 -16.74
CA ARG A 13 -19.37 3.67 -15.54
C ARG A 13 -19.69 4.67 -14.45
N ARG A 14 -20.30 4.19 -13.36
CA ARG A 14 -20.34 4.90 -12.09
C ARG A 14 -18.91 5.38 -11.81
N ARG A 15 -18.64 6.68 -12.02
CA ARG A 15 -17.50 7.33 -11.38
C ARG A 15 -17.79 7.18 -9.89
N LYS A 16 -17.26 6.11 -9.27
CA LYS A 16 -17.18 6.04 -7.82
C LYS A 16 -16.61 7.39 -7.41
N SER A 17 -17.40 8.13 -6.64
CA SER A 17 -16.96 9.33 -5.95
C SER A 17 -15.55 9.05 -5.44
N ILE A 18 -14.56 9.71 -6.04
CA ILE A 18 -13.22 9.73 -5.47
C ILE A 18 -13.45 10.48 -4.18
N VAL A 19 -13.71 9.73 -3.10
CA VAL A 19 -13.53 10.24 -1.75
C VAL A 19 -12.17 10.89 -1.83
N ARG A 20 -12.13 12.22 -1.68
CA ARG A 20 -10.88 12.96 -1.53
C ARG A 20 -10.31 12.50 -0.19
N SER A 21 -9.80 11.28 -0.15
CA SER A 21 -8.85 10.86 0.85
C SER A 21 -7.71 11.85 0.69
N ASN A 22 -7.37 12.53 1.78
CA ASN A 22 -6.34 13.55 1.85
C ASN A 22 -4.97 12.88 1.74
N THR A 23 -4.80 12.05 0.70
CA THR A 23 -3.64 11.20 0.47
C THR A 23 -2.49 12.13 0.14
N PRO A 24 -1.41 12.11 0.94
CA PRO A 24 -0.22 12.88 0.65
C PRO A 24 0.31 12.59 -0.75
N ASN A 25 0.98 13.57 -1.35
CA ASN A 25 1.51 13.43 -2.70
C ASN A 25 2.85 12.69 -2.69
N PHE A 26 2.79 11.37 -2.60
CA PHE A 26 3.96 10.49 -2.69
C PHE A 26 4.53 10.45 -4.12
N ASN A 27 5.84 10.62 -4.22
CA ASN A 27 6.66 10.40 -5.40
C ASN A 27 6.85 8.90 -5.70
N SER A 28 6.98 8.06 -4.67
CA SER A 28 7.12 6.61 -4.83
C SER A 28 5.76 5.93 -4.92
N VAL A 29 5.62 5.09 -5.95
CA VAL A 29 4.47 4.18 -6.09
C VAL A 29 4.36 3.27 -4.87
N TYR A 30 5.49 2.82 -4.31
CA TYR A 30 5.49 1.94 -3.13
C TYR A 30 5.04 2.66 -1.86
N ALA A 31 5.44 3.91 -1.66
CA ALA A 31 5.00 4.71 -0.52
C ALA A 31 3.49 4.98 -0.59
N LYS A 32 2.98 5.31 -1.79
CA LYS A 32 1.55 5.47 -2.01
C LYS A 32 0.75 4.19 -1.75
N ILE A 33 1.24 3.04 -2.23
CA ILE A 33 0.58 1.75 -1.99
C ILE A 33 0.56 1.43 -0.49
N LEU A 34 1.69 1.60 0.20
CA LEU A 34 1.76 1.36 1.63
C LEU A 34 0.80 2.29 2.39
N TYR A 35 0.76 3.58 2.07
CA TYR A 35 -0.16 4.53 2.69
C TYR A 35 -1.61 4.09 2.55
N LEU A 36 -2.01 3.67 1.35
CA LEU A 36 -3.37 3.17 1.10
C LEU A 36 -3.68 1.90 1.89
N GLU A 37 -2.69 1.03 2.08
CA GLU A 37 -2.85 -0.16 2.90
C GLU A 37 -2.97 0.18 4.40
N LEU A 38 -2.17 1.12 4.90
CA LEU A 38 -2.26 1.61 6.28
C LEU A 38 -3.60 2.33 6.56
N GLU A 39 -4.12 3.09 5.60
CA GLU A 39 -5.44 3.72 5.70
C GLU A 39 -6.58 2.70 5.75
N LYS A 40 -6.51 1.60 4.98
CA LYS A 40 -7.51 0.53 5.04
C LYS A 40 -7.53 -0.18 6.40
N ARG A 41 -6.41 -0.17 7.11
CA ARG A 41 -6.23 -0.84 8.40
C ARG A 41 -6.63 0.02 9.60
N LYS A 42 -7.03 1.30 9.42
CA LYS A 42 -7.75 2.06 10.47
C LYS A 42 -8.96 1.22 10.94
N PRO A 43 -9.10 0.81 12.22
CA PRO A 43 -8.53 1.39 13.44
C PRO A 43 -7.44 0.54 14.15
N SER A 44 -6.85 -0.47 13.51
CA SER A 44 -5.78 -1.29 14.11
C SER A 44 -4.47 -0.52 14.17
N THR A 45 -4.02 -0.23 15.39
CA THR A 45 -2.89 0.69 15.67
C THR A 45 -1.54 0.07 15.34
N ASP A 46 -1.41 -1.25 15.52
CA ASP A 46 -0.20 -2.00 15.18
C ASP A 46 -0.62 -3.29 14.47
N PHE A 47 0.21 -3.78 13.54
CA PHE A 47 -0.02 -5.08 12.92
C PHE A 47 1.28 -5.76 12.52
N GLU A 48 1.20 -7.08 12.40
CA GLU A 48 2.31 -7.91 11.93
C GLU A 48 1.92 -8.52 10.60
N ILE A 49 2.85 -8.54 9.65
CA ILE A 49 2.70 -9.25 8.38
C ILE A 49 4.00 -9.96 8.05
N SER A 50 3.90 -11.09 7.35
CA SER A 50 5.11 -11.72 6.82
C SER A 50 5.76 -10.83 5.75
N LEU A 51 7.08 -10.95 5.59
CA LEU A 51 7.80 -10.26 4.52
C LEU A 51 7.28 -10.65 3.13
N GLU A 52 6.77 -11.88 2.98
CA GLU A 52 6.13 -12.36 1.76
C GLU A 52 4.83 -11.60 1.47
N GLU A 53 3.94 -11.47 2.45
CA GLU A 53 2.72 -10.68 2.32
C GLU A 53 3.01 -9.20 2.03
N LEU A 54 4.03 -8.61 2.66
CA LEU A 54 4.44 -7.24 2.36
C LEU A 54 4.85 -7.07 0.90
N LYS A 55 5.59 -8.04 0.32
CA LYS A 55 5.94 -8.02 -1.10
C LYS A 55 4.71 -8.08 -2.01
N HIS A 56 3.72 -8.90 -1.64
CA HIS A 56 2.45 -8.97 -2.35
C HIS A 56 1.67 -7.65 -2.29
N ILE A 57 1.59 -7.03 -1.10
CA ILE A 57 0.92 -5.74 -0.90
C ILE A 57 1.56 -4.66 -1.76
N LEU A 58 2.89 -4.58 -1.75
CA LEU A 58 3.64 -3.58 -2.52
C LEU A 58 3.62 -3.84 -4.05
N MET A 59 2.84 -4.84 -4.50
CA MET A 59 2.64 -5.22 -5.91
C MET A 59 3.96 -5.33 -6.68
N VAL A 60 4.98 -5.84 -6.00
CA VAL A 60 6.29 -6.02 -6.59
C VAL A 60 6.15 -7.08 -7.68
N PRO A 61 6.42 -6.77 -8.97
CA PRO A 61 6.41 -7.81 -9.98
C PRO A 61 7.41 -8.90 -9.57
N ASN A 62 6.97 -10.16 -9.63
CA ASN A 62 7.71 -11.41 -9.31
C ASN A 62 9.08 -11.57 -10.03
N LEU A 63 9.60 -10.54 -10.68
CA LEU A 63 10.77 -10.56 -11.55
C LEU A 63 12.02 -9.90 -10.98
N ALA A 64 11.98 -9.34 -9.78
CA ALA A 64 13.13 -8.60 -9.30
C ALA A 64 13.94 -9.42 -8.28
N TYR A 65 15.03 -10.03 -8.74
CA TYR A 65 16.19 -10.44 -7.93
C TYR A 65 16.67 -9.30 -6.98
N VAL A 66 16.32 -8.06 -7.33
CA VAL A 66 16.44 -6.82 -6.54
C VAL A 66 15.66 -6.87 -5.22
N TYR A 67 14.60 -7.69 -5.11
CA TYR A 67 13.73 -7.77 -3.93
C TYR A 67 14.10 -8.86 -2.93
N SER A 68 15.00 -9.78 -3.29
CA SER A 68 15.77 -10.53 -2.30
C SER A 68 16.56 -9.57 -1.40
N HIS A 69 16.92 -8.39 -1.94
CA HIS A 69 17.56 -7.26 -1.28
C HIS A 69 16.57 -6.15 -0.86
N LEU A 70 15.25 -6.42 -0.89
CA LEU A 70 14.24 -5.50 -0.34
C LEU A 70 14.48 -5.22 1.16
N ARG A 71 15.25 -6.09 1.81
CA ARG A 71 15.69 -6.00 3.21
C ARG A 71 16.06 -4.56 3.54
N LEU A 72 15.20 -3.89 4.31
CA LEU A 72 15.36 -2.58 4.94
C LEU A 72 15.27 -1.36 4.01
N ARG A 73 16.08 -1.26 2.94
CA ARG A 73 16.27 0.02 2.22
C ARG A 73 15.00 0.62 1.61
N VAL A 74 14.05 -0.20 1.16
CA VAL A 74 12.79 0.30 0.57
C VAL A 74 11.83 0.78 1.66
N LEU A 75 11.72 0.07 2.78
CA LEU A 75 10.92 0.54 3.91
C LEU A 75 11.51 1.82 4.50
N ASP A 76 12.84 1.93 4.59
CA ASP A 76 13.53 3.16 5.01
C ASP A 76 13.25 4.32 4.05
N SER A 77 13.30 4.05 2.73
CA SER A 77 13.01 5.06 1.71
C SER A 77 11.54 5.51 1.77
N ILE A 78 10.61 4.57 1.96
CA ILE A 78 9.18 4.88 2.13
C ILE A 78 8.97 5.69 3.41
N MET A 79 9.59 5.29 4.52
CA MET A 79 9.48 6.00 5.80
C MET A 79 10.03 7.43 5.70
N LYS A 80 11.16 7.62 5.02
CA LYS A 80 11.71 8.96 4.72
C LYS A 80 10.71 9.80 3.95
N GLU A 81 10.11 9.23 2.93
CA GLU A 81 9.14 9.93 2.08
C GLU A 81 7.86 10.30 2.84
N PHE A 82 7.35 9.42 3.71
CA PHE A 82 6.23 9.72 4.61
C PHE A 82 6.48 10.98 5.45
N ASN A 83 7.71 11.13 5.95
CA ASN A 83 8.13 12.32 6.69
C ASN A 83 8.24 13.55 5.76
N GLU A 84 8.80 13.40 4.56
CA GLU A 84 8.96 14.50 3.59
C GLU A 84 7.61 15.07 3.11
N VAL A 85 6.59 14.23 2.95
CA VAL A 85 5.25 14.66 2.51
C VAL A 85 4.34 15.09 3.66
N ASN A 86 4.85 15.14 4.90
CA ASN A 86 4.08 15.38 6.12
C ASN A 86 2.82 14.49 6.18
N SER A 87 3.03 13.19 6.02
CA SER A 87 1.95 12.21 6.05
C SER A 87 1.18 12.26 7.39
N PRO A 88 -0.16 12.19 7.40
CA PRO A 88 -0.97 12.07 8.63
C PRO A 88 -0.83 10.70 9.31
N ILE A 89 0.02 9.84 8.75
CA ILE A 89 0.39 8.52 9.26
C ILE A 89 1.89 8.52 9.44
N GLU A 90 2.33 8.32 10.67
CA GLU A 90 3.67 7.89 11.02
C GLU A 90 3.66 6.38 11.18
N PHE A 91 4.72 5.71 10.73
CA PHE A 91 4.92 4.32 11.05
C PHE A 91 6.39 4.04 11.35
N SER A 92 6.62 3.03 12.18
CA SER A 92 7.92 2.41 12.36
C SER A 92 7.77 0.91 12.16
N TYR A 93 8.86 0.21 11.87
CA TYR A 93 8.82 -1.21 11.62
C TYR A 93 10.00 -1.93 12.28
N GLU A 94 9.76 -3.16 12.70
CA GLU A 94 10.79 -4.07 13.20
C GLU A 94 10.70 -5.39 12.43
N ILE A 95 11.85 -5.96 12.06
CA ILE A 95 11.90 -7.28 11.41
C ILE A 95 12.35 -8.31 12.44
N VAL A 96 11.49 -9.29 12.69
CA VAL A 96 11.73 -10.35 13.66
C VAL A 96 11.68 -11.69 12.94
N ARG A 97 12.62 -12.59 13.22
CA ARG A 97 12.63 -13.93 12.65
C ARG A 97 11.93 -14.89 13.61
N GLU A 98 10.77 -15.39 13.21
CA GLU A 98 9.99 -16.37 13.97
C GLU A 98 9.76 -17.63 13.11
N ASN A 99 10.11 -18.80 13.61
CA ASN A 99 9.89 -20.09 12.93
C ASN A 99 10.36 -20.12 11.46
N GLU A 100 11.61 -19.70 11.21
CA GLU A 100 12.24 -19.60 9.88
C GLU A 100 11.58 -18.59 8.91
N LYS A 101 10.62 -17.79 9.38
CA LYS A 101 9.96 -16.74 8.61
C LYS A 101 10.38 -15.36 9.12
N ASP A 102 10.63 -14.45 8.19
CA ASP A 102 10.87 -13.04 8.52
C ASP A 102 9.51 -12.31 8.62
N ILE A 103 9.17 -11.84 9.81
CA ILE A 103 7.94 -11.11 10.14
C ILE A 103 8.28 -9.63 10.28
N VAL A 104 7.44 -8.77 9.70
CA VAL A 104 7.55 -7.30 9.82
C VAL A 104 6.44 -6.82 10.75
N LYS A 105 6.84 -6.27 11.89
CA LYS A 105 5.94 -5.68 12.90
C LYS A 105 5.86 -4.19 12.65
N PHE A 106 4.70 -3.70 12.24
CA PHE A 106 4.44 -2.28 12.02
C PHE A 106 3.81 -1.66 13.26
N LYS A 107 4.40 -0.54 13.70
CA LYS A 107 3.79 0.35 14.69
C LYS A 107 3.31 1.61 14.02
N ILE A 108 2.02 1.92 14.13
CA ILE A 108 1.40 3.02 13.35
C ILE A 108 0.83 4.05 14.31
N LYS A 109 1.08 5.32 13.99
CA LYS A 109 0.59 6.45 14.75
C LYS A 109 -0.06 7.43 13.78
N TYR A 110 -1.30 7.79 14.05
CA TYR A 110 -2.01 8.83 13.31
C TYR A 110 -1.76 10.17 14.00
N ILE A 111 -1.39 11.21 13.24
CA ILE A 111 -1.22 12.59 13.72
C ILE A 111 -2.39 13.45 13.25
#